data_AF-A0AAE6UVY6-F1
#
_entry.id   AF-A0AAE6UVY6-F1
#
_cell.length_a   1.000
_cell.length_b   1.000
_cell.length_c   1.000
_cell.angle_alpha   90.00
_cell.angle_beta   90.00
_cell.angle_gamma   90.00
#
_symmetry.space_group_name_H-M   'P 1'
#
loop_
_entity.id
_entity.type
_entity.pdbx_description
1 polymer ?
#
loop_
_entity_poly.entity_id
_entity_poly.type
_entity_poly.pdbx_seq_one_letter_code
_entity_poly.pdbx_strand_id
1 'polypeptide(L)'
;MNINQICELDQYQEATLCTWNTNNDFGRVVLNAALGLTGEVGEVADVVKKAIFHGHGFDPAYCPGKEEGNTHKIALEIGDILYYISIMSHEREYTLGDIAQMNISKLATRYPDGFSREASQNRVDVK
;
A
#
# COMPACT_ATOMS: atom_id res chain seq x y z
N MET A 1 27.92 6.13 -2.24
CA MET A 1 26.67 5.58 -1.67
C MET A 1 26.07 4.70 -2.75
N ASN A 2 25.92 3.40 -2.51
CA ASN A 2 25.54 2.42 -3.53
C ASN A 2 24.00 2.24 -3.47
N ILE A 3 23.30 2.50 -4.57
CA ILE A 3 21.84 2.74 -4.63
C ILE A 3 21.02 1.43 -4.77
N ASN A 4 21.62 0.26 -4.53
CA ASN A 4 21.04 -1.03 -4.96
C ASN A 4 20.55 -1.98 -3.87
N GLN A 5 20.30 -1.54 -2.63
CA GLN A 5 19.50 -2.33 -1.67
C GLN A 5 18.71 -1.40 -0.73
N ILE A 6 17.38 -1.44 -0.84
CA ILE A 6 16.46 -0.86 0.15
C ILE A 6 16.28 -1.94 1.23
N CYS A 7 16.74 -1.69 2.46
CA CYS A 7 16.67 -2.69 3.55
C CYS A 7 15.73 -2.29 4.71
N GLU A 8 15.25 -1.05 4.79
CA GLU A 8 14.37 -0.62 5.89
C GLU A 8 13.19 0.20 5.35
N LEU A 9 11.98 0.01 5.91
CA LEU A 9 10.77 0.75 5.51
C LEU A 9 10.98 2.26 5.50
N ASP A 10 11.76 2.75 6.46
CA ASP A 10 12.07 4.18 6.61
C ASP A 10 13.00 4.66 5.48
N GLN A 11 13.94 3.83 5.03
CA GLN A 11 14.78 4.15 3.87
C GLN A 11 13.97 4.24 2.57
N TYR A 12 12.97 3.36 2.42
CA TYR A 12 12.03 3.46 1.31
C TYR A 12 11.26 4.78 1.37
N GLN A 13 10.73 5.14 2.54
CA GLN A 13 10.03 6.42 2.74
C GLN A 13 10.92 7.61 2.35
N GLU A 14 12.16 7.68 2.84
CA GLU A 14 13.11 8.74 2.47
C GLU A 14 13.35 8.82 0.94
N ALA A 15 13.48 7.67 0.27
CA ALA A 15 13.63 7.62 -1.17
C ALA A 15 12.39 8.16 -1.91
N THR A 16 11.17 7.89 -1.42
CA THR A 16 9.93 8.43 -2.01
C THR A 16 9.82 9.95 -1.85
N LEU A 17 10.25 10.50 -0.71
CA LEU A 17 10.18 11.93 -0.44
C LEU A 17 11.09 12.76 -1.36
N CYS A 18 12.20 12.19 -1.83
CA CYS A 18 13.05 12.82 -2.85
C CYS A 18 12.31 13.12 -4.17
N THR A 19 11.18 12.44 -4.42
CA THR A 19 10.35 12.63 -5.62
C THR A 19 9.12 13.51 -5.36
N TRP A 20 8.87 13.87 -4.10
CA TRP A 20 7.66 14.58 -3.71
C TRP A 20 7.82 16.10 -3.83
N ASN A 21 6.76 16.77 -4.29
CA ASN A 21 6.76 18.23 -4.40
C ASN A 21 6.38 18.88 -3.05
N THR A 22 7.38 19.48 -2.40
CA THR A 22 7.27 20.14 -1.09
C THR A 22 6.64 21.55 -1.13
N ASN A 23 6.35 22.10 -2.31
CA ASN A 23 5.79 23.45 -2.46
C ASN A 23 4.26 23.51 -2.30
N ASN A 24 3.70 22.73 -1.38
CA ASN A 24 2.26 22.68 -1.12
C ASN A 24 1.97 22.89 0.37
N ASP A 25 0.86 23.57 0.68
CA ASP A 25 0.37 23.58 2.05
C ASP A 25 -0.07 22.16 2.49
N PHE A 26 -0.02 21.91 3.80
CA PHE A 26 -0.37 20.62 4.41
C PHE A 26 -1.71 20.07 3.90
N GLY A 27 -2.73 20.93 3.78
CA GLY A 27 -4.07 20.52 3.35
C GLY A 27 -4.06 19.95 1.93
N ARG A 28 -3.30 20.58 1.02
CA ARG A 28 -3.13 20.10 -0.36
C ARG A 28 -2.36 18.80 -0.44
N VAL A 29 -1.32 18.63 0.37
CA VAL A 29 -0.54 17.38 0.38
C VAL A 29 -1.42 16.22 0.84
N VAL A 30 -2.18 16.40 1.92
CA VAL A 30 -3.09 15.37 2.43
C VAL A 30 -4.17 15.03 1.40
N LEU A 31 -4.75 16.05 0.77
CA LEU A 31 -5.73 15.82 -0.29
C LEU A 31 -5.13 15.05 -1.46
N ASN A 32 -3.93 15.42 -1.91
CA ASN A 32 -3.25 14.77 -3.03
C ASN A 32 -2.97 13.30 -2.72
N ALA A 33 -2.39 13.00 -1.57
CA ALA A 33 -2.08 11.62 -1.21
C ALA A 33 -3.34 10.78 -0.91
N ALA A 34 -4.42 11.36 -0.36
CA ALA A 34 -5.68 10.65 -0.19
C ALA A 34 -6.36 10.32 -1.54
N LEU A 35 -6.35 11.25 -2.49
CA LEU A 35 -6.87 11.02 -3.84
C LEU A 35 -6.01 10.02 -4.61
N GLY A 36 -4.68 10.12 -4.50
CA GLY A 36 -3.71 9.18 -5.04
C GLY A 36 -3.97 7.76 -4.56
N LEU A 37 -4.00 7.54 -3.24
CA LEU A 37 -4.36 6.24 -2.64
C LEU A 37 -5.65 5.67 -3.21
N THR A 38 -6.68 6.51 -3.35
CA THR A 38 -7.98 6.08 -3.87
C THR A 38 -7.89 5.67 -5.35
N GLY A 39 -7.12 6.42 -6.14
CA GLY A 39 -6.84 6.11 -7.54
C GLY A 39 -6.16 4.75 -7.70
N GLU A 40 -5.04 4.55 -7.01
CA GLU A 40 -4.25 3.31 -7.13
C GLU A 40 -5.02 2.07 -6.63
N VAL A 41 -5.81 2.22 -5.57
CA VAL A 41 -6.74 1.16 -5.12
C VAL A 41 -7.79 0.85 -6.19
N GLY A 42 -8.25 1.86 -6.93
CA GLY A 42 -9.13 1.69 -8.08
C GLY A 42 -8.48 0.93 -9.23
N GLU A 43 -7.19 1.15 -9.48
CA GLU A 43 -6.41 0.44 -10.49
C GLU A 43 -6.25 -1.04 -10.13
N VAL A 44 -5.92 -1.35 -8.86
CA VAL A 44 -5.94 -2.73 -8.35
C VAL A 44 -7.30 -3.39 -8.61
N ALA A 45 -8.39 -2.69 -8.27
CA ALA A 45 -9.74 -3.21 -8.47
C ALA A 45 -10.06 -3.46 -9.95
N ASP A 46 -9.60 -2.59 -10.86
CA ASP A 46 -9.80 -2.75 -12.30
C ASP A 46 -9.02 -3.94 -12.86
N VAL A 47 -7.78 -4.16 -12.41
CA VAL A 47 -6.98 -5.34 -12.78
C VAL A 47 -7.64 -6.62 -12.28
N VAL A 48 -8.09 -6.67 -11.03
CA VAL A 48 -8.81 -7.82 -10.46
C VAL A 48 -10.10 -8.09 -11.22
N LYS A 49 -10.86 -7.04 -11.54
CA LYS A 49 -12.10 -7.15 -12.32
C LYS A 49 -11.83 -7.74 -13.70
N LYS A 50 -10.79 -7.27 -14.40
CA LYS A 50 -10.37 -7.80 -15.70
C LYS A 50 -9.92 -9.26 -15.61
N ALA A 51 -9.16 -9.61 -14.58
CA ALA A 51 -8.68 -10.97 -14.36
C ALA A 51 -9.83 -11.96 -14.14
N ILE A 52 -10.80 -11.61 -13.27
CA ILE A 52 -11.88 -12.51 -12.84
C ILE A 52 -13.08 -12.50 -13.79
N PHE A 53 -13.56 -11.31 -14.17
CA PHE A 53 -14.85 -11.18 -14.88
C PHE A 53 -14.71 -11.03 -16.40
N HIS A 54 -13.54 -10.63 -16.91
CA HIS A 54 -13.31 -10.50 -18.35
C HIS A 54 -12.46 -11.64 -18.93
N GLY A 55 -12.11 -12.65 -18.11
CA GLY A 55 -11.41 -13.85 -18.56
C GLY A 55 -9.93 -13.67 -18.85
N HIS A 56 -9.30 -12.58 -18.39
CA HIS A 56 -7.86 -12.36 -18.59
C HIS A 56 -6.96 -13.16 -17.64
N GLY A 57 -7.53 -13.83 -16.63
CA GLY A 57 -6.77 -14.60 -15.64
C GLY A 57 -5.73 -13.74 -14.89
N PHE A 58 -4.89 -14.40 -14.09
CA PHE A 58 -3.80 -13.74 -13.34
C PHE A 58 -2.42 -14.00 -13.94
N ASP A 59 -2.21 -15.22 -14.45
CA ASP A 59 -0.96 -15.67 -15.04
C ASP A 59 -0.74 -15.10 -16.46
N PRO A 60 0.51 -14.80 -16.86
CA PRO A 60 0.86 -14.43 -18.25
C PRO A 60 0.18 -15.27 -19.35
N ALA A 61 -0.01 -16.57 -19.12
CA ALA A 61 -0.65 -17.49 -20.07
C ALA A 61 -2.08 -17.07 -20.47
N TYR A 62 -2.76 -16.29 -19.64
CA TYR A 62 -4.12 -15.80 -19.90
C TYR A 62 -4.16 -14.33 -20.38
N CYS A 63 -2.99 -13.69 -20.51
CA CYS A 63 -2.84 -12.30 -20.92
C CYS A 63 -1.97 -12.16 -22.19
N PRO A 64 -2.50 -12.47 -23.39
CA PRO A 64 -1.74 -12.32 -24.64
C PRO A 64 -1.19 -10.89 -24.79
N GLY A 65 0.13 -10.76 -25.02
CA GLY A 65 0.81 -9.48 -25.15
C GLY A 65 1.20 -8.80 -23.84
N LYS A 66 1.12 -9.49 -22.68
CA LYS A 66 1.60 -8.98 -21.39
C LYS A 66 2.45 -10.04 -20.68
N GLU A 67 3.77 -9.93 -20.85
CA GLU A 67 4.76 -10.94 -20.45
C GLU A 67 4.70 -11.32 -18.95
N GLU A 68 4.29 -10.40 -18.07
CA GLU A 68 4.24 -10.62 -16.62
C GLU A 68 2.81 -10.82 -16.05
N GLY A 69 1.79 -10.88 -16.92
CA GLY A 69 0.41 -11.19 -16.51
C GLY A 69 -0.29 -10.07 -15.74
N ASN A 70 -1.36 -10.39 -15.03
CA ASN A 70 -2.09 -9.45 -14.16
C ASN A 70 -1.56 -9.45 -12.72
N THR A 71 -0.92 -10.53 -12.27
CA THR A 71 -0.24 -10.58 -10.97
C THR A 71 0.82 -9.48 -10.83
N HIS A 72 1.67 -9.30 -11.84
CA HIS A 72 2.68 -8.26 -11.79
C HIS A 72 2.08 -6.86 -11.79
N LYS A 73 1.01 -6.61 -12.55
CA LYS A 73 0.33 -5.29 -12.52
C LYS A 73 -0.19 -4.96 -11.14
N ILE A 74 -0.85 -5.92 -10.48
CA ILE A 74 -1.30 -5.73 -9.11
C ILE A 74 -0.12 -5.36 -8.20
N ALA A 75 1.05 -5.97 -8.39
CA ALA A 75 2.24 -5.63 -7.62
C ALA A 75 2.74 -4.19 -7.88
N LEU A 76 2.66 -3.70 -9.13
CA LEU A 76 2.96 -2.31 -9.48
C LEU A 76 1.99 -1.35 -8.79
N GLU A 77 0.68 -1.57 -8.92
CA GLU A 77 -0.33 -0.71 -8.29
C GLU A 77 -0.23 -0.73 -6.75
N ILE A 78 0.11 -1.88 -6.15
CA ILE A 78 0.40 -1.96 -4.71
C ILE A 78 1.65 -1.15 -4.34
N GLY A 79 2.65 -1.09 -5.23
CA GLY A 79 3.81 -0.21 -5.08
C GLY A 79 3.42 1.27 -5.08
N ASP A 80 2.51 1.68 -5.95
CA ASP A 80 2.00 3.06 -6.02
C ASP A 80 1.12 3.39 -4.81
N ILE A 81 0.34 2.42 -4.30
CA ILE A 81 -0.32 2.55 -2.99
C ILE A 81 0.72 2.80 -1.89
N LEU A 82 1.80 2.00 -1.85
CA LEU A 82 2.85 2.14 -0.84
C LEU A 82 3.54 3.52 -0.93
N TYR A 83 3.74 4.05 -2.15
CA TYR A 83 4.25 5.39 -2.38
C TYR A 83 3.38 6.46 -1.70
N TYR A 84 2.06 6.43 -1.91
CA TYR A 84 1.19 7.40 -1.27
C TYR A 84 1.04 7.18 0.25
N ILE A 85 1.15 5.94 0.74
CA ILE A 85 1.24 5.68 2.19
C ILE A 85 2.49 6.35 2.76
N SER A 86 3.65 6.25 2.12
CA SER A 86 4.89 6.90 2.56
C SER A 86 4.73 8.40 2.73
N ILE A 87 4.16 9.07 1.72
CA ILE A 87 3.91 10.52 1.74
C ILE A 87 2.95 10.88 2.85
N MET A 88 1.80 10.21 2.94
CA MET A 88 0.79 10.46 3.97
C MET A 88 1.35 10.27 5.38
N SER A 89 2.20 9.26 5.58
CA SER A 89 2.83 8.95 6.87
C SER A 89 3.81 10.04 7.26
N HIS A 90 4.68 10.47 6.34
CA HIS A 90 5.65 11.53 6.58
C HIS A 90 4.95 12.85 6.95
N GLU A 91 3.87 13.17 6.27
CA GLU A 91 3.07 14.38 6.51
C GLU A 91 2.31 14.34 7.85
N ARG A 92 2.19 13.16 8.46
CA ARG A 92 1.71 12.96 9.83
C ARG A 92 2.85 12.82 10.84
N GLU A 93 4.08 13.11 10.43
CA GLU A 93 5.28 13.01 11.27
C GLU A 93 5.53 11.58 11.78
N TYR A 94 5.14 10.58 10.99
CA TYR A 94 5.39 9.17 11.27
C TYR A 94 6.32 8.56 10.24
N THR A 95 7.21 7.67 10.70
CA THR A 95 7.93 6.81 9.77
C THR A 95 7.05 5.66 9.29
N LEU A 96 7.38 5.04 8.15
CA LEU A 96 6.68 3.81 7.76
C LEU A 96 6.87 2.68 8.78
N GLY A 97 8.03 2.62 9.45
CA GLY A 97 8.28 1.74 10.57
C GLY A 97 7.28 1.96 11.71
N ASP A 98 7.02 3.23 12.09
CA ASP A 98 6.02 3.56 13.11
C ASP A 98 4.62 3.07 12.71
N ILE A 99 4.20 3.32 11.46
CA ILE A 99 2.90 2.89 10.94
C ILE A 99 2.77 1.37 10.98
N ALA A 100 3.80 0.65 10.55
CA ALA A 100 3.84 -0.81 10.60
C ALA A 100 3.79 -1.33 12.05
N GLN A 101 4.56 -0.73 12.96
CA GLN A 101 4.61 -1.13 14.37
C GLN A 101 3.28 -0.87 15.09
N MET A 102 2.63 0.26 14.83
CA MET A 102 1.28 0.56 15.35
C MET A 102 0.25 -0.45 14.81
N ASN A 103 0.35 -0.81 13.53
CA ASN A 103 -0.54 -1.80 12.93
C ASN A 103 -0.38 -3.19 13.58
N ILE A 104 0.84 -3.69 13.70
CA ILE A 104 1.09 -5.03 14.25
C ILE A 104 0.73 -5.10 15.73
N SER A 105 0.99 -4.04 16.51
CA SER A 105 0.63 -3.99 17.94
C SER A 105 -0.89 -4.05 18.13
N LYS A 106 -1.64 -3.32 17.29
CA LYS A 106 -3.11 -3.38 17.26
C LYS A 106 -3.62 -4.75 16.85
N LEU A 107 -3.03 -5.37 15.81
CA LEU A 107 -3.43 -6.70 15.36
C LEU A 107 -3.10 -7.79 16.39
N ALA A 108 -1.96 -7.71 17.07
CA ALA A 108 -1.59 -8.64 18.14
C ALA A 108 -2.54 -8.54 19.34
N THR A 109 -3.03 -7.34 19.65
CA THR A 109 -4.07 -7.14 20.66
C THR A 109 -5.39 -7.80 20.25
N ARG A 110 -5.77 -7.68 18.96
CA ARG A 110 -7.00 -8.28 18.44
C ARG A 110 -6.90 -9.81 18.31
N TYR A 111 -5.75 -10.31 17.90
CA TYR A 111 -5.52 -11.69 17.49
C TYR A 111 -4.32 -12.31 18.23
N PRO A 112 -4.38 -12.47 19.56
CA PRO A 112 -3.25 -12.97 20.35
C PRO A 112 -2.82 -14.39 19.93
N ASP A 113 -3.78 -15.21 19.49
CA ASP A 113 -3.56 -16.59 19.03
C ASP A 113 -3.74 -16.74 17.51
N GLY A 114 -3.64 -15.64 16.76
CA GLY A 114 -3.93 -15.57 15.32
C GLY A 114 -5.41 -15.29 15.02
N PHE A 115 -5.76 -15.33 13.72
CA PHE A 115 -7.09 -14.91 13.27
C PHE A 115 -8.19 -15.83 13.81
N SER A 116 -9.25 -15.22 14.37
CA SER A 116 -10.53 -15.89 14.65
C SER A 116 -11.71 -15.00 14.26
N ARG A 117 -12.81 -15.63 13.81
CA ARG A 117 -14.04 -14.90 13.46
C ARG A 117 -14.61 -14.15 14.66
N GLU A 118 -14.56 -14.75 15.84
CA GLU A 118 -15.02 -14.16 17.09
C GLU A 118 -14.23 -12.90 17.44
N ALA A 119 -12.90 -12.97 17.40
CA ALA A 119 -12.05 -11.79 17.64
C ALA A 119 -12.26 -10.69 16.57
N SER A 120 -12.53 -11.07 15.32
CA SER A 120 -12.86 -10.13 14.25
C SER A 120 -14.21 -9.42 14.48
N GLN A 121 -15.15 -10.04 15.19
CA GLN A 121 -16.45 -9.45 15.52
C GLN A 121 -16.36 -8.59 16.79
N ASN A 122 -15.69 -9.08 17.83
CA ASN A 122 -15.61 -8.43 19.14
C ASN A 122 -14.61 -7.25 19.17
N ARG A 123 -13.60 -7.22 18.29
CA ARG A 123 -12.66 -6.10 18.06
C ARG A 123 -12.17 -5.37 19.32
N VAL A 124 -11.56 -6.10 20.25
CA VAL A 124 -11.08 -5.59 21.55
C VAL A 124 -9.99 -4.50 21.48
N ASP A 125 -9.43 -4.25 20.30
CA ASP A 125 -8.39 -3.25 20.03
C ASP A 125 -8.94 -1.85 19.73
N VAL A 126 -10.26 -1.72 19.53
CA VAL A 126 -10.92 -0.43 19.27
C VAL A 126 -11.52 0.08 20.59
N LYS A 127 -11.08 1.27 21.04
CA LYS A 127 -11.72 1.99 22.15
C LYS A 127 -12.98 2.71 21.69
#